data_AF-A0A2U3NQT2-F1
#
_entry.id   AF-A0A2U3NQT2-F1
#
_cell.length_a   1.000
_cell.length_b   1.000
_cell.length_c   1.000
_cell.angle_alpha   90.00
_cell.angle_beta   90.00
_cell.angle_gamma   90.00
#
_symmetry.space_group_name_H-M   'P 1'
#
loop_
_entity.id
_entity.type
_entity.pdbx_description
1 polymer ?
#
loop_
_entity_poly.entity_id
_entity_poly.type
_entity_poly.pdbx_seq_one_letter_code
_entity_poly.pdbx_strand_id
1 'polypeptide(L)'
;MRQSFACARTITVADPNVGLTAPGFTMLNVAKAWQYSTGNGVPVAVIDTGINPSRRLPVVAGGDYIMGGDGLSDCDAHGTIVASLIGAAPQGNPMPAPMPSAPAFPPPAGPPPTDIAPPPPGGVAPPPPPPPPDAPSNGPGDPVSGQPDDPEVPPLPPGAPDGVVGVAPHAVIISVRQSSRAFEPVNPGGGGDMEGRKKAGTIATLASAIVHAANMGAKVINVSVTACVSAADPLDQGAIGAAVWYAATVKDAVVVAAAGNDSEDGCAQNPSFDPLNASDPRDWHQVKTVSSPSWFSDYVLSVGAVDNTGAPISKSLAGPWVAAAAPGVGVMGLSPETGGPVNAYPPIHPGEKNMPLWGTSFSAAYVSGVAALVRAKYPGLSAHQIINRILQTAHNPPRGVDNQVGYGVVDPVAALTFDVPPGDRLPPAAASRIVHPLPPPPPPDHRARNVALVFAGVLAAAIAVVSLIVRARRER
;
A
#
# COMPACT_ATOMS: atom_id res chain seq x y z
N MET A 1 18.03 -16.49 -9.07
CA MET A 1 16.64 -16.36 -9.53
C MET A 1 16.58 -16.60 -11.04
N ARG A 2 15.42 -16.92 -11.62
CA ARG A 2 15.16 -16.97 -13.06
C ARG A 2 13.86 -16.24 -13.37
N GLN A 3 13.75 -15.66 -14.56
CA GLN A 3 12.49 -15.12 -15.05
C GLN A 3 11.61 -16.28 -15.54
N SER A 4 10.41 -16.39 -14.99
CA SER A 4 9.45 -17.45 -15.33
C SER A 4 8.20 -16.94 -16.01
N PHE A 5 7.92 -15.64 -15.92
CA PHE A 5 6.81 -15.00 -16.61
C PHE A 5 7.29 -13.82 -17.46
N ALA A 6 6.57 -13.56 -18.56
CA ALA A 6 6.75 -12.32 -19.31
C ALA A 6 6.47 -11.11 -18.41
N CYS A 7 7.12 -9.98 -18.71
CA CYS A 7 6.86 -8.77 -17.96
C CYS A 7 5.40 -8.33 -18.12
N ALA A 8 4.81 -7.87 -17.02
CA ALA A 8 3.47 -7.33 -17.02
C ALA A 8 3.37 -6.13 -17.97
N ARG A 9 2.17 -5.95 -18.53
CA ARG A 9 1.88 -4.81 -19.39
C ARG A 9 0.82 -3.92 -18.78
N THR A 10 0.92 -2.63 -19.05
CA THR A 10 -0.09 -1.63 -18.66
C THR A 10 -0.91 -1.19 -19.86
N ILE A 11 -2.14 -0.77 -19.59
CA ILE A 11 -3.07 -0.23 -20.57
C ILE A 11 -3.73 1.04 -20.04
N THR A 12 -4.39 1.76 -20.94
CA THR A 12 -5.26 2.88 -20.60
C THR A 12 -6.70 2.47 -20.84
N VAL A 13 -7.58 2.75 -19.88
CA VAL A 13 -9.04 2.63 -20.01
C VAL A 13 -9.69 4.00 -19.86
N ALA A 14 -10.97 4.12 -20.25
CA ALA A 14 -11.66 5.40 -20.33
C ALA A 14 -11.90 6.09 -18.98
N ASP A 15 -12.08 5.32 -17.91
CA ASP A 15 -12.42 5.81 -16.56
C ASP A 15 -11.44 5.23 -15.51
N PRO A 16 -10.74 6.08 -14.72
CA PRO A 16 -10.68 7.53 -14.80
C PRO A 16 -10.00 8.01 -16.09
N ASN A 17 -10.50 9.11 -16.65
CA ASN A 17 -9.91 9.73 -17.84
C ASN A 17 -8.49 10.25 -17.53
N VAL A 18 -7.48 9.60 -18.11
CA VAL A 18 -6.07 9.94 -17.91
C VAL A 18 -5.67 11.35 -18.38
N GLY A 19 -6.50 12.02 -19.17
CA GLY A 19 -6.32 13.43 -19.53
C GLY A 19 -6.67 14.42 -18.40
N LEU A 20 -7.33 13.95 -17.34
CA LEU A 20 -7.68 14.73 -16.15
C LEU A 20 -6.85 14.26 -14.96
N THR A 21 -6.59 15.15 -14.00
CA THR A 21 -5.84 14.81 -12.78
C THR A 21 -6.46 13.63 -12.04
N ALA A 22 -5.62 12.74 -11.50
CA ALA A 22 -6.07 11.55 -10.78
C ALA A 22 -7.10 11.90 -9.69
N PRO A 23 -8.18 11.12 -9.54
CA PRO A 23 -9.14 11.27 -8.45
C PRO A 23 -8.46 11.46 -7.08
N GLY A 24 -7.44 10.64 -6.79
CA GLY A 24 -6.68 10.73 -5.54
C GLY A 24 -5.86 12.03 -5.39
N PHE A 25 -5.32 12.58 -6.48
CA PHE A 25 -4.62 13.87 -6.46
C PHE A 25 -5.56 15.02 -6.09
N THR A 26 -6.77 15.00 -6.66
CA THR A 26 -7.83 15.97 -6.37
C THR A 26 -8.33 15.83 -4.94
N MET A 27 -8.63 14.60 -4.50
CA MET A 27 -9.09 14.28 -3.15
C MET A 27 -8.13 14.76 -2.06
N LEU A 28 -6.82 14.63 -2.29
CA LEU A 28 -5.79 15.08 -1.35
C LEU A 28 -5.40 16.56 -1.51
N ASN A 29 -6.07 17.30 -2.40
CA ASN A 29 -5.81 18.72 -2.66
C ASN A 29 -4.32 19.06 -2.90
N VAL A 30 -3.63 18.19 -3.66
CA VAL A 30 -2.17 18.26 -3.81
C VAL A 30 -1.73 19.55 -4.51
N ALA A 31 -2.51 20.05 -5.48
CA ALA A 31 -2.25 21.34 -6.12
C ALA A 31 -2.21 22.50 -5.11
N LYS A 32 -3.04 22.47 -4.07
CA LYS A 32 -2.98 23.46 -2.98
C LYS A 32 -1.79 23.22 -2.06
N ALA A 33 -1.46 21.96 -1.77
CA ALA A 33 -0.29 21.59 -0.97
C ALA A 33 1.03 22.12 -1.58
N TRP A 34 1.12 22.11 -2.92
CA TRP A 34 2.22 22.70 -3.67
C TRP A 34 2.39 24.20 -3.53
N GLN A 35 1.50 24.93 -2.84
CA GLN A 35 1.76 26.33 -2.47
C GLN A 35 2.70 26.44 -1.26
N TYR A 36 2.98 25.33 -0.57
CA TYR A 36 3.76 25.31 0.66
C TYR A 36 5.02 24.44 0.58
N SER A 37 5.02 23.41 -0.27
CA SER A 37 6.14 22.49 -0.46
C SER A 37 5.94 21.69 -1.74
N THR A 38 7.02 21.36 -2.43
CA THR A 38 6.99 20.42 -3.57
C THR A 38 7.91 19.21 -3.36
N GLY A 39 8.41 19.03 -2.13
CA GLY A 39 9.31 17.93 -1.77
C GLY A 39 10.76 18.15 -2.20
N ASN A 40 11.15 19.40 -2.50
CA ASN A 40 12.40 19.69 -3.18
C ASN A 40 13.63 19.11 -2.46
N GLY A 41 14.33 18.20 -3.14
CA GLY A 41 15.56 17.59 -2.67
C GLY A 41 15.39 16.49 -1.62
N VAL A 42 14.17 16.07 -1.29
CA VAL A 42 13.96 14.97 -0.33
C VAL A 42 14.20 13.62 -1.02
N PRO A 43 15.16 12.80 -0.57
CA PRO A 43 15.38 11.48 -1.14
C PRO A 43 14.31 10.50 -0.63
N VAL A 44 13.55 9.92 -1.56
CA VAL A 44 12.48 8.95 -1.30
C VAL A 44 12.89 7.62 -1.91
N ALA A 45 13.18 6.62 -1.07
CA ALA A 45 13.42 5.27 -1.55
C ALA A 45 12.12 4.51 -1.75
N VAL A 46 12.01 3.84 -2.89
CA VAL A 46 10.86 3.02 -3.29
C VAL A 46 11.33 1.57 -3.31
N ILE A 47 10.97 0.82 -2.27
CA ILE A 47 11.25 -0.62 -2.14
C ILE A 47 10.07 -1.37 -2.76
N ASP A 48 10.26 -1.84 -4.00
CA ASP A 48 9.18 -2.30 -4.87
C ASP A 48 9.70 -3.27 -5.95
N THR A 49 9.06 -3.35 -7.12
CA THR A 49 9.39 -4.22 -8.25
C THR A 49 10.46 -3.67 -9.19
N GLY A 50 11.11 -2.56 -8.79
CA GLY A 50 11.98 -1.76 -9.64
C GLY A 50 11.23 -0.64 -10.33
N ILE A 51 11.95 0.26 -11.00
CA ILE A 51 11.38 1.42 -11.67
C ILE A 51 12.03 1.57 -13.04
N ASN A 52 11.23 1.65 -14.10
CA ASN A 52 11.72 2.07 -15.41
C ASN A 52 11.78 3.61 -15.44
N PRO A 53 12.97 4.23 -15.56
CA PRO A 53 13.08 5.69 -15.60
C PRO A 53 12.40 6.27 -16.83
N SER A 54 11.85 7.47 -16.70
CA SER A 54 11.31 8.25 -17.81
C SER A 54 11.69 9.72 -17.66
N ARG A 55 11.46 10.56 -18.68
CA ARG A 55 11.71 12.01 -18.56
C ARG A 55 10.93 12.66 -17.41
N ARG A 56 9.77 12.10 -17.08
CA ARG A 56 8.91 12.61 -15.99
C ARG A 56 9.25 11.98 -14.65
N LEU A 57 10.07 10.93 -14.64
CA LEU A 57 10.42 10.18 -13.45
C LEU A 57 11.91 9.83 -13.53
N PRO A 58 12.80 10.81 -13.26
CA PRO A 58 14.23 10.54 -13.12
C PRO A 58 14.48 9.78 -11.80
N VAL A 59 15.36 8.78 -11.84
CA VAL A 59 15.52 7.83 -10.72
C VAL A 59 16.98 7.53 -10.43
N VAL A 60 17.34 7.55 -9.16
CA VAL A 60 18.62 7.08 -8.63
C VAL A 60 18.59 5.56 -8.49
N ALA A 61 19.60 4.89 -9.02
CA ALA A 61 19.81 3.46 -8.82
C ALA A 61 20.07 3.14 -7.34
N GLY A 62 19.22 2.29 -6.75
CA GLY A 62 19.32 1.84 -5.36
C GLY A 62 19.47 0.34 -5.19
N GLY A 63 19.69 -0.39 -6.28
CA GLY A 63 20.04 -1.80 -6.25
C GLY A 63 18.88 -2.77 -6.43
N ASP A 64 19.24 -4.05 -6.58
CA ASP A 64 18.30 -5.13 -6.87
C ASP A 64 18.60 -6.37 -6.02
N TYR A 65 17.59 -6.82 -5.28
CA TYR A 65 17.60 -7.99 -4.41
C TYR A 65 17.00 -9.24 -5.07
N ILE A 66 16.71 -9.19 -6.38
CA ILE A 66 16.18 -10.33 -7.15
C ILE A 66 17.25 -10.99 -8.02
N MET A 67 17.80 -10.27 -9.00
CA MET A 67 18.79 -10.80 -9.95
C MET A 67 20.21 -10.26 -9.73
N GLY A 68 20.36 -9.25 -8.87
CA GLY A 68 21.55 -8.40 -8.85
C GLY A 68 21.50 -7.39 -10.01
N GLY A 69 21.71 -6.12 -9.69
CA GLY A 69 21.46 -5.01 -10.62
C GLY A 69 21.28 -3.68 -9.88
N ASP A 70 20.80 -2.68 -10.62
CA ASP A 70 20.70 -1.28 -10.18
C ASP A 70 19.30 -0.87 -9.69
N GLY A 71 18.30 -1.74 -9.87
CA GLY A 71 16.90 -1.50 -9.51
C GLY A 71 16.11 -0.74 -10.58
N LEU A 72 16.71 -0.40 -11.73
CA LEU A 72 16.09 0.43 -12.77
C LEU A 72 15.32 -0.37 -13.84
N SER A 73 14.79 -1.52 -13.44
CA SER A 73 14.02 -2.42 -14.30
C SER A 73 12.81 -2.95 -13.54
N ASP A 74 11.64 -2.56 -14.00
CA ASP A 74 10.32 -2.96 -13.55
C ASP A 74 9.72 -3.94 -14.58
N CYS A 75 9.57 -5.19 -14.17
CA CYS A 75 8.97 -6.25 -14.99
C CYS A 75 7.55 -6.60 -14.52
N ASP A 76 7.06 -5.93 -13.47
CA ASP A 76 5.76 -6.20 -12.85
C ASP A 76 4.78 -5.04 -13.06
N ALA A 77 5.27 -3.93 -13.62
CA ALA A 77 4.51 -2.71 -13.84
C ALA A 77 3.80 -2.22 -12.58
N HIS A 78 4.55 -2.14 -11.49
CA HIS A 78 4.05 -1.74 -10.19
C HIS A 78 4.93 -0.65 -9.58
N GLY A 79 6.23 -0.88 -9.43
CA GLY A 79 7.15 0.10 -8.85
C GLY A 79 7.24 1.40 -9.65
N THR A 80 7.17 1.36 -10.98
CA THR A 80 7.13 2.57 -11.83
C THR A 80 5.87 3.40 -11.56
N ILE A 81 4.73 2.73 -11.38
CA ILE A 81 3.46 3.37 -11.08
C ILE A 81 3.54 4.00 -9.68
N VAL A 82 3.95 3.23 -8.65
CA VAL A 82 4.15 3.72 -7.27
C VAL A 82 5.08 4.94 -7.25
N ALA A 83 6.22 4.89 -7.92
CA ALA A 83 7.15 6.00 -7.99
C ALA A 83 6.57 7.23 -8.69
N SER A 84 5.74 7.02 -9.72
CA SER A 84 5.06 8.13 -10.39
C SER A 84 4.06 8.86 -9.50
N LEU A 85 3.34 8.14 -8.61
CA LEU A 85 2.47 8.76 -7.61
C LEU A 85 3.25 9.59 -6.59
N ILE A 86 4.50 9.20 -6.30
CA ILE A 86 5.35 9.95 -5.37
C ILE A 86 5.91 11.20 -6.06
N GLY A 87 6.52 11.07 -7.24
CA GLY A 87 7.41 12.10 -7.75
C GLY A 87 7.40 12.34 -9.26
N ALA A 88 6.40 11.87 -10.01
CA ALA A 88 6.35 12.19 -11.44
C ALA A 88 6.15 13.70 -11.68
N ALA A 89 6.90 14.26 -12.62
CA ALA A 89 6.68 15.60 -13.14
C ALA A 89 5.38 15.65 -13.99
N PRO A 90 4.65 16.77 -13.97
CA PRO A 90 3.47 16.98 -14.81
C PRO A 90 3.84 17.00 -16.29
N GLN A 91 2.88 16.66 -17.15
CA GLN A 91 2.98 16.81 -18.60
C GLN A 91 1.87 17.75 -19.10
N GLY A 92 2.24 18.73 -19.93
CA GLY A 92 1.32 19.74 -20.45
C GLY A 92 0.93 20.84 -19.47
N ASN A 93 1.09 20.64 -18.17
CA ASN A 93 1.01 21.69 -17.14
C ASN A 93 2.41 22.13 -16.70
N PRO A 94 2.61 23.43 -16.38
CA PRO A 94 3.89 23.90 -15.84
C PRO A 94 4.26 23.16 -14.55
N MET A 95 5.52 22.76 -14.43
CA MET A 95 6.08 22.29 -13.16
C MET A 95 5.96 23.43 -12.12
N PRO A 96 5.48 23.17 -10.89
CA PRO A 96 5.49 24.18 -9.84
C PRO A 96 6.93 24.63 -9.54
N ALA A 97 7.12 25.81 -8.97
CA ALA A 97 8.46 26.21 -8.53
C ALA A 97 8.96 25.26 -7.41
N PRO A 98 10.26 24.90 -7.37
CA PRO A 98 10.80 24.09 -6.29
C PRO A 98 10.59 24.78 -4.93
N MET A 99 10.01 24.06 -3.97
CA MET A 99 9.81 24.55 -2.61
C MET A 99 10.23 23.50 -1.56
N PRO A 100 11.16 23.85 -0.66
CA PRO A 100 11.90 25.13 -0.59
C PRO A 100 12.76 25.40 -1.84
N SER A 101 13.19 26.65 -2.06
CA SER A 101 13.89 27.02 -3.31
C SER A 101 15.24 26.33 -3.50
N ALA A 102 15.93 26.05 -2.39
CA ALA A 102 17.09 25.18 -2.36
C ALA A 102 16.68 23.75 -1.97
N PRO A 103 17.34 22.70 -2.49
CA PRO A 103 17.13 21.33 -2.05
C PRO A 103 17.25 21.20 -0.52
N ALA A 104 16.25 20.58 0.12
CA ALA A 104 16.20 20.46 1.58
C ALA A 104 17.26 19.50 2.16
N PHE A 105 17.74 18.57 1.34
CA PHE A 105 18.75 17.58 1.73
C PHE A 105 19.81 17.45 0.64
N PRO A 106 21.02 16.99 1.01
CA PRO A 106 22.02 16.62 0.01
C PRO A 106 21.51 15.47 -0.87
N PRO A 107 22.01 15.34 -2.11
CA PRO A 107 21.72 14.20 -2.96
C PRO A 107 22.02 12.87 -2.26
N PRO A 108 21.22 11.81 -2.51
CA PRO A 108 21.48 10.50 -1.94
C PRO A 108 22.80 9.90 -2.44
N ALA A 109 23.35 8.97 -1.67
CA ALA A 109 24.52 8.23 -2.09
C ALA A 109 24.13 7.23 -3.20
N GLY A 110 24.63 7.46 -4.41
CA GLY A 110 24.34 6.63 -5.58
C GLY A 110 24.72 7.35 -6.87
N PRO A 111 24.66 6.68 -8.02
CA PRO A 111 24.74 7.35 -9.30
C PRO A 111 23.67 8.45 -9.37
N PRO A 112 23.95 9.61 -9.99
CA PRO A 112 22.91 10.61 -10.18
C PRO A 112 21.71 10.00 -10.91
N PRO A 113 20.51 10.60 -10.77
CA PRO A 113 19.33 10.11 -11.46
C PRO A 113 19.63 9.88 -12.95
N THR A 114 19.18 8.74 -13.48
CA THR A 114 19.32 8.47 -14.91
C THR A 114 18.40 9.41 -15.69
N ASP A 115 19.01 10.47 -16.20
CA ASP A 115 18.33 11.54 -16.91
C ASP A 115 18.16 11.18 -18.39
N ILE A 116 16.92 11.24 -18.90
CA ILE A 116 16.66 11.18 -20.35
C ILE A 116 16.59 12.61 -20.94
N ALA A 117 16.43 13.65 -20.12
CA ALA A 117 16.68 15.09 -20.37
C ALA A 117 16.11 15.91 -19.19
N PRO A 118 16.61 17.12 -18.89
CA PRO A 118 16.10 17.95 -17.80
C PRO A 118 14.62 18.33 -18.00
N PRO A 119 13.81 18.45 -16.92
CA PRO A 119 12.46 18.98 -17.02
C PRO A 119 12.47 20.43 -17.54
N PRO A 120 11.39 20.88 -18.21
CA PRO A 120 11.32 22.24 -18.75
C PRO A 120 11.51 23.28 -17.63
N PRO A 121 12.27 24.37 -17.87
CA PRO A 121 12.51 25.39 -16.86
C PRO A 121 11.19 26.02 -16.40
N GLY A 122 11.06 26.21 -15.08
CA GLY A 122 9.89 26.81 -14.45
C GLY A 122 9.62 28.22 -15.01
N GLY A 123 8.48 28.39 -15.66
CA GLY A 123 7.96 29.70 -16.02
C GLY A 123 7.38 30.42 -14.81
N VAL A 124 7.27 31.75 -14.88
CA VAL A 124 6.55 32.55 -13.88
C VAL A 124 5.10 32.06 -13.86
N ALA A 125 4.71 31.38 -12.77
CA ALA A 125 3.37 30.84 -12.62
C ALA A 125 2.34 31.99 -12.61
N PRO A 126 1.30 31.96 -13.46
CA PRO A 126 0.16 32.85 -13.29
C PRO A 126 -0.52 32.59 -11.93
N PRO A 127 -1.26 33.56 -11.37
CA PRO A 127 -2.01 33.34 -10.14
C PRO A 127 -2.89 32.10 -10.27
N PRO A 128 -2.99 31.26 -9.24
CA PRO A 128 -3.73 30.00 -9.32
C PRO A 128 -5.18 30.30 -9.69
N PRO A 129 -5.79 29.55 -10.61
CA PRO A 129 -7.21 29.66 -10.89
C PRO A 129 -8.01 29.40 -9.59
N PRO A 130 -9.21 29.98 -9.45
CA PRO A 130 -10.09 29.63 -8.35
C PRO A 130 -10.29 28.11 -8.31
N PRO A 131 -10.39 27.51 -7.11
CA PRO A 131 -10.59 26.07 -6.98
C PRO A 131 -11.80 25.66 -7.83
N PRO A 132 -11.74 24.50 -8.51
CA PRO A 132 -12.93 23.95 -9.17
C PRO A 132 -14.06 23.89 -8.14
N PRO A 133 -15.32 24.15 -8.53
CA PRO A 133 -16.44 23.83 -7.66
C PRO A 133 -16.32 22.37 -7.22
N ASP A 134 -16.63 22.08 -5.94
CA ASP A 134 -16.57 20.75 -5.33
C ASP A 134 -17.42 19.76 -6.16
N ALA A 135 -16.80 19.19 -7.19
CA ALA A 135 -17.37 18.11 -7.97
C ALA A 135 -17.03 16.82 -7.21
N PRO A 136 -18.00 15.96 -6.90
CA PRO A 136 -17.71 14.66 -6.32
C PRO A 136 -16.69 13.93 -7.21
N SER A 137 -15.69 13.33 -6.57
CA SER A 137 -14.64 12.53 -7.20
C SER A 137 -15.26 11.26 -7.79
N ASN A 138 -15.85 11.38 -8.99
CA ASN A 138 -16.59 10.31 -9.65
C ASN A 138 -15.65 9.34 -10.39
N GLY A 139 -14.60 8.86 -9.73
CA GLY A 139 -13.91 7.65 -10.18
C GLY A 139 -14.60 6.41 -9.59
N PRO A 140 -14.50 5.24 -10.21
CA PRO A 140 -15.11 4.01 -9.69
C PRO A 140 -14.72 3.78 -8.23
N GLY A 141 -15.71 3.41 -7.40
CA GLY A 141 -15.52 3.08 -5.98
C GLY A 141 -14.76 1.77 -5.80
N ASP A 142 -14.96 1.07 -4.66
CA ASP A 142 -14.40 -0.27 -4.43
C ASP A 142 -14.42 -1.13 -5.71
N PRO A 143 -13.37 -1.89 -6.03
CA PRO A 143 -13.43 -2.85 -7.11
C PRO A 143 -14.44 -3.96 -6.73
N VAL A 144 -15.72 -3.71 -6.99
CA VAL A 144 -16.82 -4.62 -6.67
C VAL A 144 -17.05 -5.57 -7.84
N SER A 145 -17.32 -6.83 -7.52
CA SER A 145 -17.81 -7.80 -8.49
C SER A 145 -19.10 -7.28 -9.15
N GLY A 146 -19.04 -6.92 -10.44
CA GLY A 146 -20.22 -6.53 -11.23
C GLY A 146 -20.11 -5.23 -12.01
N GLN A 147 -19.06 -4.42 -11.83
CA GLN A 147 -18.84 -3.24 -12.69
C GLN A 147 -18.69 -3.63 -14.17
N PRO A 148 -19.23 -2.87 -15.13
CA PRO A 148 -18.96 -3.06 -16.56
C PRO A 148 -17.45 -3.11 -16.83
N ASP A 149 -17.03 -3.86 -17.85
CA ASP A 149 -15.64 -3.81 -18.29
C ASP A 149 -15.38 -2.46 -18.96
N ASP A 150 -14.32 -1.76 -18.53
CA ASP A 150 -13.89 -0.54 -19.20
C ASP A 150 -12.90 -0.92 -20.30
N PRO A 151 -13.26 -0.73 -21.59
CA PRO A 151 -12.42 -1.17 -22.69
C PRO A 151 -11.11 -0.36 -22.74
N GLU A 152 -10.06 -1.00 -23.24
CA GLU A 152 -8.81 -0.31 -23.55
C GLU A 152 -9.06 0.80 -24.57
N VAL A 153 -8.54 1.99 -24.28
CA VAL A 153 -8.59 3.15 -25.16
C VAL A 153 -7.19 3.43 -25.73
N PRO A 154 -7.10 4.04 -26.92
CA PRO A 154 -5.81 4.44 -27.47
C PRO A 154 -5.04 5.35 -26.50
N PRO A 155 -3.71 5.21 -26.40
CA PRO A 155 -2.91 6.09 -25.57
C PRO A 155 -2.98 7.53 -26.09
N LEU A 156 -2.82 8.49 -25.18
CA LEU A 156 -2.69 9.89 -25.55
C LEU A 156 -1.47 10.10 -26.48
N PRO A 157 -1.51 11.07 -27.40
CA PRO A 157 -0.36 11.40 -28.23
C PRO A 157 0.88 11.69 -27.38
N PRO A 158 2.10 11.30 -27.81
CA PRO A 158 3.32 11.61 -27.07
C PRO A 158 3.45 13.10 -26.76
N GLY A 159 3.65 13.44 -25.48
CA GLY A 159 3.77 14.83 -25.02
C GLY A 159 2.45 15.58 -24.84
N ALA A 160 1.30 14.97 -25.14
CA ALA A 160 -0.01 15.58 -24.86
C ALA A 160 -0.21 15.78 -23.34
N PRO A 161 -0.88 16.85 -22.90
CA PRO A 161 -1.22 17.03 -21.50
C PRO A 161 -1.97 15.82 -20.94
N ASP A 162 -1.62 15.41 -19.72
CA ASP A 162 -2.28 14.33 -19.00
C ASP A 162 -2.31 14.63 -17.50
N GLY A 163 -3.06 13.82 -16.76
CA GLY A 163 -3.32 14.01 -15.34
C GLY A 163 -2.40 13.23 -14.38
N VAL A 164 -1.39 12.53 -14.89
CA VAL A 164 -0.45 11.80 -14.02
C VAL A 164 0.53 12.81 -13.44
N VAL A 165 0.55 12.95 -12.13
CA VAL A 165 1.56 13.80 -11.48
C VAL A 165 1.77 13.33 -10.04
N GLY A 166 3.03 13.34 -9.61
CA GLY A 166 3.40 12.87 -8.29
C GLY A 166 3.11 13.90 -7.21
N VAL A 167 2.86 13.44 -5.98
CA VAL A 167 2.58 14.33 -4.84
C VAL A 167 3.74 15.27 -4.53
N ALA A 168 4.98 14.81 -4.65
CA ALA A 168 6.20 15.53 -4.37
C ALA A 168 7.11 15.53 -5.62
N PRO A 169 6.77 16.33 -6.65
CA PRO A 169 7.40 16.21 -7.97
C PRO A 169 8.86 16.70 -7.99
N HIS A 170 9.36 17.34 -6.92
CA HIS A 170 10.77 17.70 -6.76
C HIS A 170 11.53 16.79 -5.77
N ALA A 171 10.91 15.69 -5.32
CA ALA A 171 11.61 14.68 -4.55
C ALA A 171 12.60 13.91 -5.44
N VAL A 172 13.66 13.37 -4.83
CA VAL A 172 14.63 12.51 -5.51
C VAL A 172 14.24 11.06 -5.29
N ILE A 173 13.81 10.37 -6.34
CA ILE A 173 13.37 8.97 -6.25
C ILE A 173 14.57 8.03 -6.31
N ILE A 174 14.64 7.06 -5.38
CA ILE A 174 15.63 5.98 -5.36
C ILE A 174 14.90 4.66 -5.59
N SER A 175 15.28 3.90 -6.63
CA SER A 175 14.67 2.59 -6.89
C SER A 175 15.41 1.48 -6.18
N VAL A 176 14.73 0.71 -5.34
CA VAL A 176 15.25 -0.52 -4.76
C VAL A 176 14.33 -1.67 -5.16
N ARG A 177 14.78 -2.52 -6.10
CA ARG A 177 13.99 -3.69 -6.51
C ARG A 177 14.14 -4.79 -5.46
N GLN A 178 13.04 -5.14 -4.80
CA GLN A 178 13.03 -6.12 -3.71
C GLN A 178 12.03 -7.25 -3.92
N SER A 179 11.01 -7.05 -4.75
CA SER A 179 10.03 -8.09 -5.09
C SER A 179 9.85 -8.23 -6.59
N SER A 180 9.32 -9.36 -7.03
CA SER A 180 8.81 -9.54 -8.39
C SER A 180 7.96 -10.80 -8.48
N ARG A 181 6.81 -10.71 -9.15
CA ARG A 181 5.98 -11.85 -9.54
C ARG A 181 6.49 -12.52 -10.82
N ALA A 182 7.32 -11.85 -11.62
CA ALA A 182 7.89 -12.38 -12.85
C ALA A 182 9.08 -13.34 -12.64
N PHE A 183 9.68 -13.33 -11.44
CA PHE A 183 10.89 -14.09 -11.12
C PHE A 183 10.67 -15.10 -9.98
N GLU A 184 11.35 -16.23 -10.07
CA GLU A 184 11.33 -17.30 -9.05
C GLU A 184 12.72 -17.91 -8.81
N PRO A 185 12.92 -18.70 -7.74
CA PRO A 185 14.16 -19.43 -7.51
C PRO A 185 14.47 -20.45 -8.62
N VAL A 186 15.75 -20.61 -8.99
CA VAL A 186 16.18 -21.56 -10.03
C VAL A 186 15.91 -23.01 -9.62
N ASN A 187 16.08 -23.30 -8.33
CA ASN A 187 15.81 -24.60 -7.72
C ASN A 187 14.79 -24.39 -6.58
N PRO A 188 13.48 -24.42 -6.86
CA PRO A 188 12.48 -24.35 -5.81
C PRO A 188 12.63 -25.60 -4.92
N GLY A 189 12.90 -25.41 -3.63
CA GLY A 189 13.16 -26.50 -2.70
C GLY A 189 12.04 -27.56 -2.71
N GLY A 190 12.40 -28.82 -2.87
CA GLY A 190 11.48 -29.95 -2.83
C GLY A 190 11.20 -30.39 -1.39
N GLY A 191 10.32 -29.70 -0.69
CA GLY A 191 9.80 -30.16 0.60
C GLY A 191 9.23 -29.03 1.45
N GLY A 192 7.97 -29.18 1.88
CA GLY A 192 7.28 -28.58 3.04
C GLY A 192 7.34 -27.07 3.35
N ASP A 193 8.36 -26.37 2.91
CA ASP A 193 8.67 -24.99 3.25
C ASP A 193 7.88 -24.06 2.32
N MET A 194 6.78 -23.52 2.84
CA MET A 194 5.93 -22.56 2.16
C MET A 194 6.69 -21.27 1.81
N GLU A 195 7.83 -21.00 2.46
CA GLU A 195 8.73 -19.89 2.11
C GLU A 195 9.57 -20.16 0.86
N GLY A 196 9.99 -21.41 0.65
CA GLY A 196 10.82 -21.83 -0.49
C GLY A 196 10.11 -21.86 -1.85
N ARG A 197 8.78 -21.68 -1.86
CA ARG A 197 7.94 -21.56 -3.08
C ARG A 197 7.60 -20.11 -3.43
N LYS A 198 8.05 -19.12 -2.64
CA LYS A 198 7.68 -17.72 -2.83
C LYS A 198 8.28 -17.17 -4.13
N LYS A 199 7.45 -16.41 -4.86
CA LYS A 199 7.88 -15.43 -5.86
C LYS A 199 8.95 -14.51 -5.24
N ALA A 200 9.75 -13.86 -6.08
CA ALA A 200 10.91 -13.11 -5.63
C ALA A 200 10.60 -12.08 -4.52
N GLY A 201 11.41 -12.09 -3.44
CA GLY A 201 11.29 -11.19 -2.28
C GLY A 201 10.93 -11.93 -0.98
N THR A 202 11.78 -11.82 0.05
CA THR A 202 11.55 -12.41 1.38
C THR A 202 11.59 -11.32 2.47
N ILE A 203 11.12 -11.62 3.68
CA ILE A 203 11.24 -10.71 4.83
C ILE A 203 12.72 -10.34 5.09
N ALA A 204 13.64 -11.28 4.88
CA ALA A 204 15.07 -11.05 5.05
C ALA A 204 15.65 -10.10 3.98
N THR A 205 15.27 -10.25 2.71
CA THR A 205 15.71 -9.31 1.67
C THR A 205 15.06 -7.94 1.85
N LEU A 206 13.82 -7.89 2.37
CA LEU A 206 13.16 -6.64 2.73
C LEU A 206 13.89 -5.89 3.85
N ALA A 207 14.26 -6.59 4.93
CA ALA A 207 15.07 -6.01 6.00
C ALA A 207 16.39 -5.41 5.46
N SER A 208 17.06 -6.16 4.57
CA SER A 208 18.31 -5.71 3.94
C SER A 208 18.10 -4.48 3.06
N ALA A 209 17.02 -4.45 2.26
CA ALA A 209 16.66 -3.33 1.40
C ALA A 209 16.34 -2.06 2.21
N ILE A 210 15.66 -2.18 3.36
CA ILE A 210 15.37 -1.05 4.26
C ILE A 210 16.66 -0.45 4.82
N VAL A 211 17.57 -1.30 5.32
CA VAL A 211 18.88 -0.83 5.81
C VAL A 211 19.69 -0.18 4.69
N HIS A 212 19.66 -0.75 3.49
CA HIS A 212 20.36 -0.21 2.33
C HIS A 212 19.82 1.16 1.92
N ALA A 213 18.51 1.31 1.76
CA ALA A 213 17.86 2.59 1.46
C ALA A 213 18.20 3.66 2.51
N ALA A 214 18.15 3.30 3.80
CA ALA A 214 18.51 4.22 4.87
C ALA A 214 19.99 4.63 4.83
N ASN A 215 20.89 3.71 4.44
CA ASN A 215 22.31 4.00 4.24
C ASN A 215 22.60 4.87 3.01
N MET A 216 21.75 4.79 1.98
CA MET A 216 21.81 5.71 0.83
C MET A 216 21.37 7.14 1.18
N GLY A 217 20.86 7.38 2.38
CA GLY A 217 20.42 8.69 2.84
C GLY A 217 18.95 8.99 2.54
N ALA A 218 18.14 7.96 2.24
CA ALA A 218 16.69 8.11 2.13
C ALA A 218 16.11 8.78 3.38
N LYS A 219 15.25 9.79 3.17
CA LYS A 219 14.53 10.50 4.24
C LYS A 219 13.06 10.07 4.33
N VAL A 220 12.56 9.45 3.27
CA VAL A 220 11.34 8.67 3.26
C VAL A 220 11.65 7.33 2.59
N ILE A 221 11.13 6.23 3.14
CA ILE A 221 11.25 4.88 2.59
C ILE A 221 9.83 4.35 2.41
N ASN A 222 9.39 4.28 1.16
CA ASN A 222 8.14 3.66 0.77
C ASN A 222 8.34 2.14 0.62
N VAL A 223 7.54 1.36 1.34
CA VAL A 223 7.52 -0.10 1.29
C VAL A 223 6.16 -0.55 0.80
N SER A 224 6.06 -0.86 -0.49
CA SER A 224 4.80 -1.33 -1.10
C SER A 224 4.55 -2.82 -0.88
N VAL A 225 5.61 -3.58 -0.62
CA VAL A 225 5.56 -5.02 -0.44
C VAL A 225 5.09 -5.34 0.97
N THR A 226 4.03 -6.14 1.06
CA THR A 226 3.52 -6.65 2.33
C THR A 226 3.79 -8.15 2.43
N ALA A 227 4.44 -8.58 3.51
CA ALA A 227 4.51 -9.99 3.87
C ALA A 227 3.43 -10.29 4.93
N CYS A 228 2.41 -11.04 4.54
CA CYS A 228 1.38 -11.52 5.45
C CYS A 228 1.84 -12.80 6.16
N VAL A 229 1.83 -12.77 7.49
CA VAL A 229 2.26 -13.88 8.36
C VAL A 229 1.09 -14.29 9.24
N SER A 230 0.81 -15.59 9.31
CA SER A 230 -0.22 -16.11 10.20
C SER A 230 0.14 -15.85 11.67
N ALA A 231 -0.79 -15.30 12.46
CA ALA A 231 -0.60 -15.17 13.89
C ALA A 231 -0.53 -16.53 14.61
N ALA A 232 -1.07 -17.59 13.99
CA ALA A 232 -1.01 -18.95 14.51
C ALA A 232 0.32 -19.67 14.22
N ASP A 233 1.11 -19.16 13.28
CA ASP A 233 2.42 -19.71 12.89
C ASP A 233 3.40 -18.56 12.62
N PRO A 234 3.89 -17.89 13.69
CA PRO A 234 4.70 -16.70 13.55
C PRO A 234 6.10 -17.02 13.04
N LEU A 235 6.56 -16.26 12.04
CA LEU A 235 7.95 -16.27 11.58
C LEU A 235 8.82 -15.37 12.45
N ASP A 236 10.14 -15.64 12.51
CA ASP A 236 11.09 -14.71 13.13
C ASP A 236 11.18 -13.41 12.32
N GLN A 237 10.85 -12.30 12.97
CA GLN A 237 10.85 -10.97 12.39
C GLN A 237 11.85 -10.02 13.08
N GLY A 238 12.78 -10.54 13.87
CA GLY A 238 13.78 -9.74 14.58
C GLY A 238 14.63 -8.88 13.65
N ALA A 239 15.07 -9.45 12.52
CA ALA A 239 15.89 -8.73 11.54
C ALA A 239 15.15 -7.55 10.88
N ILE A 240 13.89 -7.74 10.49
CA ILE A 240 13.09 -6.67 9.89
C ILE A 240 12.70 -5.62 10.93
N GLY A 241 12.41 -6.03 12.18
CA GLY A 241 12.20 -5.10 13.30
C GLY A 241 13.42 -4.21 13.57
N ALA A 242 14.61 -4.80 13.58
CA ALA A 242 15.86 -4.05 13.73
C ALA A 242 16.11 -3.12 12.53
N ALA A 243 15.77 -3.54 11.31
CA ALA A 243 15.91 -2.73 10.11
C ALA A 243 15.02 -1.47 10.13
N VAL A 244 13.73 -1.62 10.48
CA VAL A 244 12.82 -0.47 10.57
C VAL A 244 13.18 0.44 11.74
N TRP A 245 13.58 -0.12 12.88
CA TRP A 245 14.09 0.65 14.02
C TRP A 245 15.32 1.47 13.61
N TYR A 246 16.27 0.85 12.91
CA TYR A 246 17.48 1.52 12.43
C TYR A 246 17.15 2.66 11.46
N ALA A 247 16.30 2.41 10.48
CA ALA A 247 15.87 3.41 9.52
C ALA A 247 15.19 4.60 10.22
N ALA A 248 14.21 4.34 11.08
CA ALA A 248 13.42 5.37 11.76
C ALA A 248 14.22 6.14 12.81
N THR A 249 15.03 5.45 13.61
CA THR A 249 15.66 6.02 14.82
C THR A 249 17.09 6.48 14.57
N VAL A 250 17.88 5.69 13.84
CA VAL A 250 19.31 5.97 13.63
C VAL A 250 19.53 6.81 12.38
N LYS A 251 18.79 6.55 11.31
CA LYS A 251 18.90 7.26 10.02
C LYS A 251 17.89 8.37 9.83
N ASP A 252 16.93 8.48 10.76
CA ASP A 252 15.89 9.50 10.77
C ASP A 252 15.10 9.54 9.46
N ALA A 253 14.71 8.34 8.98
CA ALA A 253 13.92 8.13 7.78
C ALA A 253 12.47 7.78 8.15
N VAL A 254 11.50 8.43 7.52
CA VAL A 254 10.09 8.06 7.67
C VAL A 254 9.86 6.77 6.87
N VAL A 255 9.54 5.67 7.55
CA VAL A 255 9.18 4.41 6.89
C VAL A 255 7.67 4.37 6.70
N VAL A 256 7.21 4.35 5.46
CA VAL A 256 5.79 4.27 5.09
C VAL A 256 5.55 2.91 4.45
N ALA A 257 4.58 2.15 4.95
CA ALA A 257 4.31 0.80 4.45
C ALA A 257 2.84 0.62 4.09
N ALA A 258 2.60 -0.14 3.02
CA ALA A 258 1.25 -0.61 2.69
C ALA A 258 0.70 -1.48 3.83
N ALA A 259 -0.59 -1.30 4.16
CA ALA A 259 -1.25 -2.14 5.17
C ALA A 259 -1.38 -3.61 4.71
N GLY A 260 -1.40 -3.85 3.39
CA GLY A 260 -1.64 -5.14 2.76
C GLY A 260 -3.02 -5.22 2.15
N ASN A 261 -3.22 -6.17 1.23
CA ASN A 261 -4.51 -6.38 0.60
C ASN A 261 -5.06 -7.77 0.95
N ASP A 262 -6.31 -7.85 1.36
CA ASP A 262 -7.02 -9.11 1.58
C ASP A 262 -7.04 -9.95 0.29
N SER A 263 -6.96 -11.27 0.45
CA SER A 263 -6.90 -12.25 -0.65
C SER A 263 -5.59 -12.26 -1.47
N GLU A 264 -4.58 -11.47 -1.11
CA GLU A 264 -3.20 -11.70 -1.55
C GLU A 264 -2.55 -12.86 -0.76
N ASP A 265 -1.43 -13.40 -1.26
CA ASP A 265 -0.75 -14.60 -0.75
C ASP A 265 -0.68 -14.65 0.80
N GLY A 266 -1.61 -15.38 1.43
CA GLY A 266 -1.67 -15.55 2.90
C GLY A 266 -2.27 -14.37 3.68
N CYS A 267 -2.77 -13.33 3.02
CA CYS A 267 -3.41 -12.17 3.62
C CYS A 267 -4.90 -12.42 3.86
N ALA A 268 -5.27 -12.92 5.04
CA ALA A 268 -6.68 -13.01 5.45
C ALA A 268 -7.07 -11.78 6.29
N GLN A 269 -8.27 -11.24 6.06
CA GLN A 269 -8.76 -10.07 6.79
C GLN A 269 -8.80 -10.29 8.32
N ASN A 270 -8.38 -9.27 9.07
CA ASN A 270 -8.50 -9.21 10.54
C ASN A 270 -9.87 -8.64 10.95
N PRO A 271 -10.37 -8.97 12.15
CA PRO A 271 -11.55 -8.28 12.69
C PRO A 271 -11.30 -6.78 12.84
N SER A 272 -12.36 -5.99 12.67
CA SER A 272 -12.27 -4.52 12.78
C SER A 272 -11.97 -4.07 14.21
N PHE A 273 -12.71 -4.56 15.20
CA PHE A 273 -12.44 -4.38 16.64
C PHE A 273 -13.39 -5.24 17.50
N ASP A 274 -13.04 -5.47 18.77
CA ASP A 274 -13.94 -6.03 19.79
C ASP A 274 -14.60 -4.93 20.65
N PRO A 275 -15.91 -4.67 20.52
CA PRO A 275 -16.60 -3.70 21.37
C PRO A 275 -16.68 -4.11 22.85
N LEU A 276 -16.48 -5.39 23.18
CA LEU A 276 -16.59 -5.91 24.54
C LEU A 276 -15.28 -5.85 25.32
N ASN A 277 -14.14 -5.58 24.66
CA ASN A 277 -12.82 -5.51 25.28
C ASN A 277 -12.24 -4.09 25.25
N ALA A 278 -12.68 -3.24 26.19
CA ALA A 278 -12.21 -1.85 26.28
C ALA A 278 -10.71 -1.70 26.61
N SER A 279 -10.07 -2.72 27.17
CA SER A 279 -8.62 -2.73 27.45
C SER A 279 -7.75 -2.98 26.21
N ASP A 280 -8.34 -3.48 25.12
CA ASP A 280 -7.67 -3.68 23.85
C ASP A 280 -8.41 -2.93 22.73
N PRO A 281 -8.37 -1.58 22.72
CA PRO A 281 -9.18 -0.77 21.82
C PRO A 281 -8.82 -0.93 20.34
N ARG A 282 -7.68 -1.56 20.04
CA ARG A 282 -7.19 -1.87 18.69
C ARG A 282 -7.30 -3.36 18.35
N ASP A 283 -7.81 -4.19 19.26
CA ASP A 283 -8.08 -5.61 19.02
C ASP A 283 -6.83 -6.42 18.62
N TRP A 284 -5.69 -6.15 19.28
CA TRP A 284 -4.45 -6.91 19.12
C TRP A 284 -4.63 -8.41 19.38
N HIS A 285 -5.48 -8.80 20.33
CA HIS A 285 -5.68 -10.20 20.72
C HIS A 285 -6.41 -11.03 19.66
N GLN A 286 -7.13 -10.41 18.72
CA GLN A 286 -7.85 -11.13 17.66
C GLN A 286 -7.18 -11.03 16.29
N VAL A 287 -5.94 -10.55 16.22
CA VAL A 287 -5.15 -10.57 14.98
C VAL A 287 -4.99 -12.01 14.49
N LYS A 288 -5.36 -12.23 13.23
CA LYS A 288 -5.21 -13.49 12.50
C LYS A 288 -4.04 -13.44 11.54
N THR A 289 -3.84 -12.28 10.92
CA THR A 289 -2.82 -12.05 9.90
C THR A 289 -1.99 -10.84 10.28
N VAL A 290 -0.71 -11.03 10.54
CA VAL A 290 0.28 -9.98 10.76
C VAL A 290 0.76 -9.45 9.42
N SER A 291 0.66 -8.13 9.22
CA SER A 291 1.23 -7.43 8.07
C SER A 291 2.62 -6.91 8.40
N SER A 292 3.65 -7.43 7.72
CA SER A 292 5.04 -7.00 7.90
C SER A 292 5.51 -6.17 6.70
N PRO A 293 6.11 -4.98 6.91
CA PRO A 293 6.58 -4.43 8.20
C PRO A 293 5.54 -3.58 8.97
N SER A 294 4.32 -3.44 8.45
CA SER A 294 3.28 -2.55 9.01
C SER A 294 3.05 -2.69 10.52
N TRP A 295 3.09 -3.92 11.07
CA TRP A 295 2.86 -4.17 12.49
C TRP A 295 3.89 -3.54 13.45
N PHE A 296 5.05 -3.09 12.94
CA PHE A 296 6.04 -2.31 13.69
C PHE A 296 5.62 -0.83 13.80
N SER A 297 4.40 -0.59 14.27
CA SER A 297 3.69 0.70 14.17
C SER A 297 4.33 1.86 14.95
N ASP A 298 5.28 1.58 15.84
CA ASP A 298 6.07 2.62 16.51
C ASP A 298 7.11 3.25 15.57
N TYR A 299 7.54 2.51 14.53
CA TYR A 299 8.58 2.91 13.57
C TYR A 299 8.05 3.12 12.16
N VAL A 300 6.90 2.50 11.84
CA VAL A 300 6.34 2.41 10.49
C VAL A 300 4.97 3.08 10.45
N LEU A 301 4.80 4.01 9.53
CA LEU A 301 3.50 4.57 9.18
C LEU A 301 2.79 3.59 8.23
N SER A 302 1.93 2.73 8.79
CA SER A 302 1.12 1.79 8.02
C SER A 302 -0.10 2.48 7.40
N VAL A 303 -0.30 2.29 6.09
CA VAL A 303 -1.28 3.02 5.28
C VAL A 303 -2.32 2.08 4.70
N GLY A 304 -3.58 2.28 5.11
CA GLY A 304 -4.76 1.66 4.52
C GLY A 304 -5.21 2.36 3.24
N ALA A 305 -6.11 1.71 2.50
CA ALA A 305 -6.65 2.22 1.26
C ALA A 305 -8.11 2.69 1.41
N VAL A 306 -8.41 3.85 0.84
CA VAL A 306 -9.78 4.38 0.72
C VAL A 306 -10.17 4.55 -0.74
N ASP A 307 -11.48 4.57 -0.99
CA ASP A 307 -12.04 4.93 -2.28
C ASP A 307 -12.03 6.46 -2.49
N ASN A 308 -12.58 6.90 -3.63
CA ASN A 308 -12.64 8.31 -4.00
C ASN A 308 -13.58 9.15 -3.11
N THR A 309 -14.35 8.52 -2.22
CA THR A 309 -15.20 9.19 -1.22
C THR A 309 -14.53 9.29 0.15
N GLY A 310 -13.36 8.64 0.32
CA GLY A 310 -12.70 8.50 1.62
C GLY A 310 -13.19 7.32 2.44
N ALA A 311 -14.07 6.47 1.89
CA ALA A 311 -14.51 5.25 2.57
C ALA A 311 -13.42 4.17 2.49
N PRO A 312 -13.13 3.41 3.58
CA PRO A 312 -12.16 2.33 3.53
C PRO A 312 -12.60 1.24 2.55
N ILE A 313 -11.67 0.81 1.70
CA ILE A 313 -11.97 -0.28 0.77
C ILE A 313 -11.94 -1.61 1.50
N SER A 314 -12.89 -2.49 1.18
CA SER A 314 -13.01 -3.81 1.83
C SER A 314 -11.77 -4.70 1.67
N LYS A 315 -10.99 -4.44 0.62
CA LYS A 315 -9.73 -5.13 0.31
C LYS A 315 -8.53 -4.63 1.08
N SER A 316 -8.60 -3.48 1.77
CA SER A 316 -7.53 -3.01 2.62
C SER A 316 -7.43 -3.90 3.87
N LEU A 317 -6.26 -4.49 4.12
CA LEU A 317 -6.05 -5.32 5.30
C LEU A 317 -6.15 -4.47 6.56
N ALA A 318 -7.14 -4.75 7.40
CA ALA A 318 -7.32 -4.09 8.67
C ALA A 318 -6.29 -4.61 9.68
N GLY A 319 -5.91 -3.76 10.62
CA GLY A 319 -5.10 -4.20 11.74
C GLY A 319 -4.87 -3.10 12.78
N PRO A 320 -4.48 -3.49 14.00
CA PRO A 320 -4.17 -2.56 15.09
C PRO A 320 -3.00 -1.61 14.79
N TRP A 321 -2.23 -1.89 13.75
CA TRP A 321 -1.09 -1.10 13.31
C TRP A 321 -1.42 -0.04 12.27
N VAL A 322 -2.57 -0.13 11.59
CA VAL A 322 -2.95 0.86 10.57
C VAL A 322 -3.05 2.23 11.23
N ALA A 323 -2.34 3.21 10.67
CA ALA A 323 -2.15 4.50 11.30
C ALA A 323 -2.71 5.65 10.44
N ALA A 324 -2.73 5.52 9.12
CA ALA A 324 -3.37 6.48 8.22
C ALA A 324 -4.00 5.76 7.02
N ALA A 325 -4.71 6.51 6.19
CA ALA A 325 -5.17 6.06 4.89
C ALA A 325 -4.93 7.10 3.79
N ALA A 326 -4.95 6.62 2.55
CA ALA A 326 -4.90 7.44 1.36
C ALA A 326 -5.66 6.75 0.20
N PRO A 327 -5.92 7.44 -0.92
CA PRO A 327 -6.59 6.86 -2.07
C PRO A 327 -5.90 5.58 -2.53
N GLY A 328 -6.67 4.51 -2.74
CA GLY A 328 -6.18 3.20 -3.19
C GLY A 328 -6.93 2.65 -4.40
N VAL A 329 -7.80 3.44 -5.02
CA VAL A 329 -8.53 3.16 -6.26
C VAL A 329 -8.45 4.38 -7.18
N GLY A 330 -8.88 4.24 -8.44
CA GLY A 330 -8.78 5.32 -9.42
C GLY A 330 -7.33 5.78 -9.63
N VAL A 331 -6.39 4.85 -9.45
CA VAL A 331 -4.96 5.13 -9.53
C VAL A 331 -4.57 5.34 -10.99
N MET A 332 -3.79 6.38 -11.23
CA MET A 332 -3.16 6.64 -12.51
C MET A 332 -1.66 6.83 -12.29
N GLY A 333 -0.84 6.27 -13.16
CA GLY A 333 0.61 6.38 -13.08
C GLY A 333 1.28 6.30 -14.43
N LEU A 334 2.61 6.19 -14.44
CA LEU A 334 3.40 6.07 -15.66
C LEU A 334 3.64 4.60 -16.02
N SER A 335 3.45 4.28 -17.30
CA SER A 335 3.76 2.99 -17.90
C SER A 335 5.28 2.75 -17.87
N PRO A 336 5.77 1.60 -17.37
CA PRO A 336 7.19 1.25 -17.49
C PRO A 336 7.65 1.05 -18.93
N GLU A 337 6.74 0.74 -19.85
CA GLU A 337 7.06 0.45 -21.26
C GLU A 337 7.20 1.73 -22.09
N THR A 338 6.38 2.74 -21.80
CA THR A 338 6.25 3.94 -22.66
C THR A 338 6.54 5.25 -21.94
N GLY A 339 6.49 5.28 -20.60
CA GLY A 339 6.48 6.51 -19.82
C GLY A 339 5.21 7.37 -20.01
N GLY A 340 4.18 6.84 -20.70
CA GLY A 340 2.87 7.47 -20.85
C GLY A 340 1.92 7.15 -19.70
N PRO A 341 0.79 7.87 -19.58
CA PRO A 341 -0.17 7.66 -18.50
C PRO A 341 -0.95 6.35 -18.68
N VAL A 342 -1.15 5.62 -17.58
CA VAL A 342 -1.90 4.35 -17.53
C VAL A 342 -2.71 4.26 -16.24
N ASN A 343 -3.79 3.48 -16.28
CA ASN A 343 -4.75 3.34 -15.17
C ASN A 343 -5.30 1.90 -15.00
N ALA A 344 -4.81 0.93 -15.80
CA ALA A 344 -5.24 -0.47 -15.68
C ALA A 344 -4.18 -1.47 -16.19
N TYR A 345 -4.41 -2.75 -15.85
CA TYR A 345 -3.78 -3.92 -16.45
C TYR A 345 -4.77 -4.61 -17.41
N PRO A 346 -4.28 -5.23 -18.50
CA PRO A 346 -5.10 -6.08 -19.35
C PRO A 346 -5.53 -7.35 -18.60
N PRO A 347 -6.58 -8.05 -19.05
CA PRO A 347 -7.01 -9.31 -18.46
C PRO A 347 -5.90 -10.37 -18.49
N ILE A 348 -5.86 -11.22 -17.47
CA ILE A 348 -4.89 -12.32 -17.39
C ILE A 348 -5.33 -13.46 -18.32
N HIS A 349 -6.64 -13.75 -18.35
CA HIS A 349 -7.22 -14.76 -19.23
C HIS A 349 -8.25 -14.17 -20.22
N PRO A 350 -8.37 -14.73 -21.43
CA PRO A 350 -9.42 -14.34 -22.37
C PRO A 350 -10.82 -14.44 -21.73
N GLY A 351 -11.59 -13.36 -21.82
CA GLY A 351 -12.94 -13.28 -21.23
C GLY A 351 -12.98 -12.73 -19.80
N GLU A 352 -11.83 -12.46 -19.18
CA GLU A 352 -11.74 -11.64 -17.97
C GLU A 352 -11.77 -10.14 -18.34
N LYS A 353 -11.97 -9.30 -17.33
CA LYS A 353 -12.05 -7.84 -17.45
C LYS A 353 -10.67 -7.21 -17.30
N ASN A 354 -10.53 -5.99 -17.83
CA ASN A 354 -9.40 -5.14 -17.46
C ASN A 354 -9.42 -4.91 -15.94
N MET A 355 -8.23 -4.86 -15.34
CA MET A 355 -8.07 -4.66 -13.91
C MET A 355 -7.60 -3.23 -13.65
N PRO A 356 -8.44 -2.35 -13.09
CA PRO A 356 -8.00 -1.02 -12.67
C PRO A 356 -6.81 -1.12 -11.72
N LEU A 357 -5.96 -0.10 -11.70
CA LEU A 357 -4.91 -0.01 -10.69
C LEU A 357 -5.55 0.28 -9.32
N TRP A 358 -5.33 -0.63 -8.36
CA TRP A 358 -5.79 -0.47 -6.99
C TRP A 358 -4.83 -1.17 -6.01
N GLY A 359 -4.86 -0.75 -4.75
CA GLY A 359 -4.10 -1.39 -3.67
C GLY A 359 -3.53 -0.42 -2.63
N THR A 360 -3.25 -0.95 -1.45
CA THR A 360 -2.62 -0.22 -0.33
C THR A 360 -1.19 0.24 -0.64
N SER A 361 -0.52 -0.37 -1.61
CA SER A 361 0.78 0.08 -2.13
C SER A 361 0.71 1.49 -2.72
N PHE A 362 -0.33 1.78 -3.50
CA PHE A 362 -0.55 3.11 -4.07
C PHE A 362 -0.94 4.13 -3.00
N SER A 363 -1.71 3.72 -1.99
CA SER A 363 -2.00 4.56 -0.82
C SER A 363 -0.73 4.93 -0.05
N ALA A 364 0.17 3.96 0.18
CA ALA A 364 1.48 4.21 0.77
C ALA A 364 2.34 5.16 -0.08
N ALA A 365 2.23 5.09 -1.41
CA ALA A 365 2.90 6.01 -2.33
C ALA A 365 2.42 7.46 -2.14
N TYR A 366 1.11 7.69 -2.08
CA TYR A 366 0.55 9.01 -1.77
C TYR A 366 1.09 9.54 -0.44
N VAL A 367 1.02 8.74 0.63
CA VAL A 367 1.51 9.15 1.97
C VAL A 367 3.02 9.39 1.98
N SER A 368 3.81 8.61 1.23
CA SER A 368 5.25 8.84 1.07
C SER A 368 5.55 10.17 0.41
N GLY A 369 4.76 10.55 -0.60
CA GLY A 369 4.81 11.87 -1.20
C GLY A 369 4.44 12.98 -0.20
N VAL A 370 3.38 12.79 0.59
CA VAL A 370 3.01 13.74 1.67
C VAL A 370 4.14 13.87 2.70
N ALA A 371 4.74 12.76 3.13
CA ALA A 371 5.88 12.77 4.03
C ALA A 371 7.06 13.53 3.43
N ALA A 372 7.32 13.40 2.12
CA ALA A 372 8.35 14.18 1.44
C ALA A 372 8.03 15.67 1.40
N LEU A 373 6.76 16.06 1.16
CA LEU A 373 6.33 17.46 1.24
C LEU A 373 6.59 18.04 2.64
N VAL A 374 6.17 17.33 3.69
CA VAL A 374 6.34 17.75 5.09
C VAL A 374 7.83 17.82 5.45
N ARG A 375 8.63 16.82 5.08
CA ARG A 375 10.07 16.76 5.34
C ARG A 375 10.84 17.90 4.65
N ALA A 376 10.44 18.28 3.44
CA ALA A 376 11.02 19.41 2.72
C ALA A 376 10.71 20.76 3.39
N LYS A 377 9.47 20.94 3.87
CA LYS A 377 9.06 22.17 4.55
C LYS A 377 9.65 22.29 5.97
N TYR A 378 9.75 21.17 6.68
CA TYR A 378 10.19 21.10 8.06
C TYR A 378 11.41 20.18 8.22
N PRO A 379 12.57 20.54 7.64
CA PRO A 379 13.74 19.65 7.60
C PRO A 379 14.35 19.35 8.98
N GLY A 380 14.00 20.14 10.01
CA GLY A 380 14.46 19.92 11.38
C GLY A 380 13.61 18.95 12.22
N LEU A 381 12.40 18.57 11.76
CA LEU A 381 11.58 17.58 12.45
C LEU A 381 12.16 16.18 12.24
N SER A 382 12.15 15.35 13.28
CA SER A 382 12.51 13.94 13.12
C SER A 382 11.45 13.15 12.34
N ALA A 383 11.79 11.94 11.92
CA ALA A 383 10.86 11.03 11.27
C ALA A 383 9.62 10.76 12.14
N HIS A 384 9.82 10.57 13.45
CA HIS A 384 8.71 10.36 14.39
C HIS A 384 7.80 11.59 14.49
N GLN A 385 8.38 12.80 14.54
CA GLN A 385 7.61 14.05 14.59
C GLN A 385 6.85 14.32 13.28
N ILE A 386 7.40 13.88 12.14
CA ILE A 386 6.72 13.95 10.85
C ILE A 386 5.53 12.99 10.81
N ILE A 387 5.70 11.76 11.28
CA ILE A 387 4.59 10.81 11.42
C ILE A 387 3.52 11.43 12.32
N ASN A 388 3.88 11.90 13.52
CA ASN A 388 2.94 12.57 14.43
C ASN A 388 2.19 13.70 13.73
N ARG A 389 2.90 14.57 13.00
CA ARG A 389 2.29 15.68 12.28
C ARG A 389 1.28 15.22 11.23
N ILE A 390 1.61 14.20 10.43
CA ILE A 390 0.69 13.62 9.44
C ILE A 390 -0.57 13.05 10.13
N LEU A 391 -0.39 12.32 11.23
CA LEU A 391 -1.49 11.68 11.96
C LEU A 391 -2.42 12.70 12.64
N GLN A 392 -1.86 13.74 13.26
CA GLN A 392 -2.64 14.77 13.95
C GLN A 392 -3.44 15.68 13.01
N THR A 393 -3.12 15.68 11.71
CA THR A 393 -3.82 16.47 10.70
C THR A 393 -4.69 15.62 9.77
N ALA A 394 -4.75 14.30 9.97
CA ALA A 394 -5.58 13.42 9.15
C ALA A 394 -7.09 13.60 9.44
N HIS A 395 -7.92 13.30 8.45
CA HIS A 395 -9.38 13.30 8.57
C HIS A 395 -9.87 12.06 9.30
N ASN A 396 -9.99 12.18 10.62
CA ASN A 396 -10.27 11.07 11.51
C ASN A 396 -11.62 10.38 11.27
N PRO A 397 -11.69 9.04 11.39
CA PRO A 397 -12.95 8.32 11.38
C PRO A 397 -13.81 8.68 12.60
N PRO A 398 -15.12 8.34 12.60
CA PRO A 398 -16.02 8.62 13.73
C PRO A 398 -15.54 8.12 15.10
N ARG A 399 -14.70 7.07 15.13
CA ARG A 399 -14.11 6.51 16.36
C ARG A 399 -12.81 7.20 16.80
N GLY A 400 -12.37 8.24 16.08
CA GLY A 400 -11.07 8.89 16.26
C GLY A 400 -9.94 8.09 15.61
N VAL A 401 -9.77 6.82 16.02
CA VAL A 401 -8.81 5.89 15.42
C VAL A 401 -9.46 4.52 15.27
N ASP A 402 -9.27 3.87 14.11
CA ASP A 402 -9.72 2.50 13.88
C ASP A 402 -8.67 1.64 13.15
N ASN A 403 -9.00 0.37 12.89
CA ASN A 403 -8.09 -0.58 12.26
C ASN A 403 -8.10 -0.55 10.73
N GLN A 404 -8.95 0.26 10.09
CA GLN A 404 -9.09 0.31 8.63
C GLN A 404 -8.39 1.53 8.03
N VAL A 405 -8.53 2.69 8.68
CA VAL A 405 -7.93 3.96 8.25
C VAL A 405 -7.04 4.61 9.30
N GLY A 406 -6.92 4.02 10.50
CA GLY A 406 -6.11 4.61 11.56
C GLY A 406 -6.65 5.97 11.99
N TYR A 407 -5.79 6.99 12.02
CA TYR A 407 -6.16 8.39 12.23
C TYR A 407 -6.88 9.02 11.04
N GLY A 408 -7.11 8.26 9.96
CA GLY A 408 -7.93 8.67 8.83
C GLY A 408 -7.14 9.02 7.57
N VAL A 409 -7.84 9.63 6.61
CA VAL A 409 -7.26 10.03 5.32
C VAL A 409 -6.30 11.19 5.54
N VAL A 410 -5.07 11.08 5.01
CA VAL A 410 -4.07 12.15 5.14
C VAL A 410 -4.56 13.46 4.49
N ASP A 411 -4.30 14.60 5.14
CA ASP A 411 -4.54 15.94 4.59
C ASP A 411 -3.19 16.65 4.39
N PRO A 412 -2.65 16.71 3.15
CA PRO A 412 -1.37 17.35 2.89
C PRO A 412 -1.38 18.85 3.18
N VAL A 413 -2.51 19.53 2.99
CA VAL A 413 -2.61 20.98 3.22
C VAL A 413 -2.57 21.26 4.71
N ALA A 414 -3.37 20.55 5.52
CA ALA A 414 -3.32 20.67 6.97
C ALA A 414 -1.94 20.26 7.53
N ALA A 415 -1.39 19.13 7.06
CA ALA A 415 -0.04 18.69 7.43
C ALA A 415 1.02 19.75 7.12
N LEU A 416 0.86 20.54 6.06
CA LEU A 416 1.79 21.61 5.72
C LEU A 416 1.51 22.92 6.46
N THR A 417 0.29 23.18 6.96
CA THR A 417 -0.10 24.53 7.40
C THR A 417 -0.50 24.66 8.86
N PHE A 418 -0.98 23.59 9.50
CA PHE A 418 -1.44 23.67 10.89
C PHE A 418 -0.26 23.83 11.86
N ASP A 419 -0.49 24.53 12.96
CA ASP A 419 0.43 24.52 14.09
C ASP A 419 0.18 23.25 14.91
N VAL A 420 1.10 22.28 14.80
CA VAL A 420 0.98 20.95 15.40
C VAL A 420 2.11 20.80 16.40
N PRO A 421 1.82 20.52 17.69
CA PRO A 421 2.85 20.21 18.65
C PRO A 421 3.73 19.07 18.13
N PRO A 422 5.06 19.24 18.09
CA PRO A 422 5.92 18.29 17.39
C PRO A 422 5.86 16.89 18.01
N GLY A 423 5.58 16.78 19.31
CA GLY A 423 5.63 15.53 20.05
C GLY A 423 7.07 15.07 20.31
N ASP A 424 7.22 13.83 20.76
CA ASP A 424 8.52 13.25 21.05
C ASP A 424 9.39 13.17 19.79
N ARG A 425 10.70 13.34 19.97
CA ARG A 425 11.64 13.29 18.84
C ARG A 425 11.87 11.86 18.36
N LEU A 426 11.87 10.90 19.26
CA LEU A 426 12.14 9.50 18.97
C LEU A 426 10.91 8.68 19.32
N PRO A 427 10.67 7.57 18.61
CA PRO A 427 9.66 6.60 19.02
C PRO A 427 10.00 6.00 20.38
N PRO A 428 9.03 5.36 21.05
CA PRO A 428 9.30 4.55 22.24
C PRO A 428 10.42 3.53 22.00
N ALA A 429 11.13 3.18 23.07
CA ALA A 429 12.19 2.16 22.99
C ALA A 429 11.62 0.82 22.47
N ALA A 430 12.46 0.06 21.76
CA ALA A 430 12.07 -1.22 21.18
C ALA A 430 11.48 -2.16 22.25
N ALA A 431 10.19 -2.43 22.11
CA ALA A 431 9.46 -3.40 22.91
C ALA A 431 9.13 -4.62 22.06
N SER A 432 9.25 -5.82 22.64
CA SER A 432 8.68 -7.02 22.04
C SER A 432 7.16 -6.99 22.22
N ARG A 433 6.42 -7.18 21.13
CA ARG A 433 4.97 -7.43 21.16
C ARG A 433 4.73 -8.91 20.88
N ILE A 434 4.06 -9.59 21.80
CA ILE A 434 3.68 -11.01 21.63
C ILE A 434 2.22 -11.03 21.20
N VAL A 435 1.96 -11.49 19.98
CA VAL A 435 0.59 -11.78 19.52
C VAL A 435 0.28 -13.20 19.96
N HIS A 436 -0.69 -13.37 20.85
CA HIS A 436 -1.16 -14.70 21.25
C HIS A 436 -2.15 -15.21 20.22
N PRO A 437 -1.95 -16.40 19.62
CA PRO A 437 -2.95 -16.97 18.75
C PRO A 437 -4.23 -17.25 19.53
N LEU A 438 -5.38 -17.01 18.89
CA LEU A 438 -6.67 -17.31 19.49
C LEU A 438 -6.73 -18.79 19.88
N PRO A 439 -7.30 -19.12 21.06
CA PRO A 439 -7.56 -20.51 21.39
C PRO A 439 -8.45 -21.13 20.31
N PRO A 440 -8.25 -22.43 19.97
CA PRO A 440 -9.07 -23.09 18.96
C PRO A 440 -10.56 -22.97 19.34
N PRO A 441 -11.45 -22.78 18.35
CA PRO A 441 -12.87 -22.67 18.64
C PRO A 441 -13.33 -23.91 19.43
N PRO A 442 -14.24 -23.74 20.41
CA PRO A 442 -14.76 -24.88 21.15
C PRO A 442 -15.37 -25.89 20.15
N PRO A 443 -15.23 -27.21 20.41
CA PRO A 443 -15.76 -28.22 19.51
C PRO A 443 -17.27 -28.00 19.30
N PRO A 444 -17.81 -28.24 18.09
CA PRO A 444 -19.22 -27.97 17.81
C PRO A 444 -20.11 -28.70 18.82
N ASP A 445 -21.08 -27.99 19.40
CA ASP A 445 -22.02 -28.61 20.31
C ASP A 445 -22.95 -29.57 19.55
N HIS A 446 -22.64 -30.86 19.61
CA HIS A 446 -23.42 -31.90 18.97
C HIS A 446 -24.60 -32.39 19.81
N ARG A 447 -24.86 -31.82 21.00
CA ARG A 447 -25.96 -32.28 21.88
C ARG A 447 -27.30 -32.25 21.17
N ALA A 448 -27.64 -31.16 20.49
CA ALA A 448 -28.90 -31.02 19.76
C ALA A 448 -29.03 -32.06 18.62
N ARG A 449 -27.97 -32.25 17.83
CA ARG A 449 -27.91 -33.27 16.77
C ARG A 449 -28.09 -34.68 17.35
N ASN A 450 -27.39 -34.98 18.44
CA ASN A 450 -27.43 -36.29 19.07
C ASN A 450 -28.84 -36.58 19.64
N VAL A 451 -29.47 -35.60 20.29
CA VAL A 451 -30.86 -35.71 20.76
C VAL A 451 -31.82 -35.96 19.60
N ALA A 452 -31.68 -35.22 18.49
CA ALA A 452 -32.52 -35.41 17.31
C ALA A 452 -32.34 -36.81 16.68
N LEU A 453 -31.11 -37.31 16.58
CA LEU A 453 -30.81 -38.65 16.06
C LEU A 453 -31.36 -39.75 16.97
N VAL A 454 -31.23 -39.61 18.29
CA VAL A 454 -31.80 -40.55 19.26
C VAL A 454 -33.32 -40.57 19.14
N PHE A 455 -33.97 -39.40 19.08
CA PHE A 455 -35.43 -39.32 18.94
C PHE A 455 -35.91 -39.95 17.63
N ALA A 456 -35.24 -39.65 16.50
CA ALA A 456 -35.55 -40.25 15.21
C ALA A 456 -35.39 -41.78 15.22
N GLY A 457 -34.33 -42.29 15.86
CA GLY A 457 -34.10 -43.72 16.04
C GLY A 457 -35.19 -44.40 16.88
N VAL A 458 -35.59 -43.78 18.00
CA VAL A 458 -36.67 -44.28 18.85
C VAL A 458 -38.00 -44.30 18.09
N LEU A 459 -38.30 -43.27 17.31
CA LEU A 459 -39.53 -43.21 16.51
C LEU A 459 -39.54 -44.28 15.42
N ALA A 460 -38.43 -44.48 14.71
CA ALA A 460 -38.31 -45.53 13.70
C ALA A 460 -38.48 -46.93 14.30
N ALA A 461 -37.87 -47.18 15.47
CA ALA A 461 -38.03 -48.44 16.20
C ALA A 461 -39.49 -48.66 16.64
N ALA A 462 -40.17 -47.62 17.15
CA ALA A 462 -41.58 -47.69 17.53
C ALA A 462 -42.47 -48.01 16.31
N ILE A 463 -42.23 -47.36 15.16
CA ILE A 463 -42.95 -47.63 13.91
C ILE A 463 -42.72 -49.07 13.45
N ALA A 464 -41.48 -49.58 13.52
CA ALA A 464 -41.16 -50.96 13.15
C ALA A 464 -41.87 -51.97 14.06
N VAL A 465 -41.86 -51.74 15.38
CA VAL A 465 -42.57 -52.58 16.37
C VAL A 465 -44.07 -52.58 16.09
N VAL A 466 -44.70 -51.41 15.88
CA VAL A 466 -46.12 -51.30 15.56
C VAL A 466 -46.44 -52.03 14.25
N SER A 467 -45.60 -51.87 13.22
CA SER A 467 -45.78 -52.55 11.92
C SER A 467 -45.69 -54.07 12.05
N LEU A 468 -44.75 -54.58 12.85
CA LEU A 468 -44.62 -56.02 13.13
C LEU A 468 -45.84 -56.55 13.90
N ILE A 469 -46.34 -55.82 14.89
CA ILE A 469 -47.56 -56.18 15.64
C ILE A 469 -48.78 -56.22 14.70
N VAL A 470 -48.94 -55.21 13.83
CA VAL A 470 -50.05 -55.15 12.86
C VAL A 470 -49.97 -56.31 11.87
N ARG A 471 -48.78 -56.66 11.37
CA ARG A 471 -48.58 -57.79 10.47
C ARG A 471 -48.91 -59.12 11.15
N ALA A 472 -48.40 -59.36 12.35
CA ALA A 472 -48.67 -60.58 13.12
C ALA A 472 -50.16 -60.75 13.47
N ARG A 473 -50.90 -59.65 13.63
CA ARG A 473 -52.36 -59.67 13.83
C ARG A 473 -53.18 -59.91 12.56
N ARG A 474 -52.62 -59.70 11.37
CA ARG A 474 -53.29 -60.00 10.08
C ARG A 474 -53.05 -61.43 9.61
N GLU A 475 -52.01 -62.09 10.11
CA GLU A 475 -51.67 -63.50 9.80
C GLU A 475 -52.34 -64.50 10.77
N ARG A 476 -53.04 -64.02 11.80
CA ARG A 476 -53.95 -64.80 12.65
C ARG A 476 -55.39 -64.48 12.26
#